data_AF-A0AAE1RMX2-F1
#
_entry.id   AF-A0AAE1RMX2-F1
#
_cell.length_a   1.000
_cell.length_b   1.000
_cell.length_c   1.000
_cell.angle_alpha   90.00
_cell.angle_beta   90.00
_cell.angle_gamma   90.00
#
_symmetry.space_group_name_H-M   'P 1'
#
loop_
_entity.id
_entity.type
_entity.pdbx_description
1 polymer ?
#
loop_
_entity_poly.entity_id
_entity_poly.type
_entity_poly.pdbx_seq_one_letter_code
_entity_poly.pdbx_strand_id
1 'polypeptide(L)'
;MYSSERQIEMVIDDNNGALDAKGNDVDFSTYKGKVLLIVNVASKCGLTNSNYTELHQLYDKYKDQGLEILAFPCNQFGEQEPGSNDEIVEFACTRFKAEFPIFDKVTKEQESS
;
A
#
# COMPACT_ATOMS: atom_id res chain seq x y z
N MET A 1 -9.00 -16.72 17.09
CA MET A 1 -9.78 -15.50 16.81
C MET A 1 -8.73 -14.42 16.55
N TYR A 2 -8.30 -14.25 15.29
CA TYR A 2 -7.13 -13.43 14.98
C TYR A 2 -7.48 -11.94 15.04
N SER A 3 -6.59 -11.21 15.71
CA SER A 3 -6.65 -9.81 16.07
C SER A 3 -6.74 -8.91 14.84
N SER A 4 -7.71 -7.99 14.83
CA SER A 4 -7.85 -6.91 13.86
C SER A 4 -6.86 -5.79 14.15
N GLU A 5 -5.57 -6.13 14.23
CA GLU A 5 -4.51 -5.15 14.46
C GLU A 5 -4.24 -4.40 13.16
N ARG A 6 -4.61 -3.12 13.13
CA ARG A 6 -4.12 -2.18 12.12
C ARG A 6 -2.61 -2.08 12.29
N GLN A 7 -1.83 -2.77 11.46
CA GLN A 7 -0.42 -2.44 11.29
C GLN A 7 -0.33 -1.29 10.29
N ILE A 8 -0.29 -0.07 10.83
CA ILE A 8 0.27 1.07 10.12
C ILE A 8 1.72 1.13 10.56
N GLU A 9 2.64 0.71 9.70
CA GLU A 9 4.06 0.74 9.99
C GLU A 9 4.67 1.95 9.28
N MET A 10 5.08 2.94 10.07
CA MET A 10 5.87 4.05 9.56
C MET A 10 7.32 3.59 9.51
N VAL A 11 7.78 3.22 8.32
CA VAL A 11 9.16 2.79 8.08
C VAL A 11 9.95 3.99 7.57
N ILE A 12 11.09 4.26 8.21
CA ILE A 12 12.13 5.13 7.66
C ILE A 12 13.13 4.17 7.01
N ASP A 13 12.94 3.87 5.73
CA ASP A 13 13.82 2.97 4.98
C ASP A 13 14.78 3.77 4.10
N ASP A 14 16.06 3.44 4.21
CA ASP A 14 17.16 4.06 3.46
C ASP A 14 17.75 3.14 2.38
N ASN A 15 17.37 1.85 2.27
CA ASN A 15 17.80 0.95 1.19
C ASN A 15 17.02 -0.40 1.17
N ASN A 16 15.93 -0.48 0.39
CA ASN A 16 15.51 -1.67 -0.36
C ASN A 16 14.48 -1.24 -1.45
N GLY A 17 14.19 -2.08 -2.45
CA GLY A 17 13.18 -1.78 -3.48
C GLY A 17 11.99 -2.76 -3.44
N ALA A 18 10.97 -2.52 -4.25
CA ALA A 18 9.85 -3.45 -4.43
C ALA A 18 9.30 -3.41 -5.86
N LEU A 19 8.58 -4.46 -6.27
CA LEU A 19 7.90 -4.48 -7.56
C LEU A 19 6.62 -3.63 -7.52
N ASP A 20 6.37 -2.81 -8.54
CA ASP A 20 5.08 -2.16 -8.73
C ASP A 20 3.99 -3.18 -9.13
N ALA A 21 2.73 -2.76 -9.15
CA ALA A 21 1.60 -3.62 -9.53
C ALA A 21 1.73 -4.24 -10.95
N LYS A 22 2.63 -3.73 -11.80
CA LYS A 22 2.92 -4.25 -13.15
C LYS A 22 4.17 -5.14 -13.19
N GLY A 23 4.84 -5.37 -12.06
CA GLY A 23 6.04 -6.18 -11.95
C GLY A 23 7.34 -5.46 -12.31
N ASN A 24 7.37 -4.12 -12.32
CA ASN A 24 8.61 -3.36 -12.51
C ASN A 24 9.30 -3.07 -11.17
N ASP A 25 10.62 -3.17 -11.12
CA ASP A 25 11.40 -2.77 -9.94
C ASP A 25 11.29 -1.26 -9.67
N VAL A 26 10.96 -0.92 -8.42
CA VAL A 26 10.95 0.45 -7.88
C VAL A 26 11.96 0.54 -6.76
N ASP A 27 13.01 1.33 -6.97
CA ASP A 27 14.03 1.61 -5.97
C ASP A 27 13.54 2.72 -5.00
N PHE A 28 13.49 2.41 -3.71
CA PHE A 28 13.06 3.37 -2.69
C PHE A 28 14.03 4.53 -2.49
N SER A 29 15.25 4.46 -3.04
CA SER A 29 16.15 5.62 -3.13
C SER A 29 15.50 6.82 -3.84
N THR A 30 14.50 6.57 -4.70
CA THR A 30 13.65 7.60 -5.34
C THR A 30 12.86 8.45 -4.34
N TYR A 31 12.58 7.92 -3.15
CA TYR A 31 11.81 8.61 -2.10
C TYR A 31 12.69 9.27 -1.03
N LYS A 32 14.01 9.29 -1.22
CA LYS A 32 14.94 9.85 -0.23
C LYS A 32 14.58 11.29 0.16
N GLY A 33 14.52 11.54 1.47
CA GLY A 33 14.14 12.84 2.03
C GLY A 33 12.62 13.06 2.16
N LYS A 34 11.81 12.06 1.78
CA LYS A 34 10.38 12.01 2.09
C LYS A 34 10.14 11.21 3.37
N VAL A 35 9.02 11.47 4.02
CA VAL A 35 8.43 10.59 5.04
C VAL A 35 7.62 9.53 4.30
N LEU A 36 7.92 8.26 4.55
CA LEU A 36 7.20 7.14 3.95
C LEU A 36 6.15 6.59 4.91
N LEU A 37 4.93 6.42 4.41
CA LEU A 37 3.86 5.70 5.09
C LEU A 37 3.58 4.41 4.30
N ILE A 38 4.05 3.28 4.83
CA ILE A 38 3.88 1.97 4.21
C ILE A 38 2.61 1.32 4.77
N VAL A 39 1.69 0.93 3.90
CA VAL A 39 0.37 0.43 4.32
C VAL A 39 0.00 -0.85 3.60
N ASN A 40 -0.40 -1.85 4.40
CA ASN A 40 -1.04 -3.04 3.87
C ASN A 40 -2.51 -2.76 3.58
N VAL A 41 -2.94 -3.02 2.34
CA VAL A 41 -4.32 -2.76 1.90
C VAL A 41 -5.04 -4.05 1.52
N ALA A 42 -6.37 -4.02 1.67
CA ALA A 42 -7.28 -5.10 1.29
C ALA A 42 -8.57 -4.49 0.69
N SER A 43 -9.07 -5.00 -0.44
CA SER A 43 -10.26 -4.47 -1.13
C SER A 43 -11.59 -4.96 -0.57
N LYS A 44 -11.62 -6.12 0.10
CA LYS A 44 -12.83 -6.74 0.66
C LYS A 44 -12.91 -6.67 2.18
N CYS A 45 -12.16 -5.76 2.80
CA CYS A 45 -12.24 -5.52 4.23
C CYS A 45 -13.46 -4.64 4.57
N GLY A 46 -14.13 -4.91 5.69
CA GLY A 46 -15.22 -4.05 6.19
C GLY A 46 -14.77 -2.61 6.46
N LEU A 47 -13.46 -2.38 6.57
CA LEU A 47 -12.83 -1.07 6.80
C LEU A 47 -12.23 -0.46 5.53
N THR A 48 -12.30 -1.11 4.37
CA THR A 48 -11.66 -0.64 3.13
C THR A 48 -12.11 0.78 2.77
N ASN A 49 -13.41 1.07 2.88
CA ASN A 49 -13.93 2.39 2.54
C ASN A 49 -13.38 3.50 3.43
N SER A 50 -13.32 3.29 4.76
CA SER A 50 -12.76 4.29 5.68
C SER A 50 -11.26 4.43 5.48
N ASN A 51 -10.54 3.31 5.34
CA ASN A 51 -9.09 3.32 5.22
C ASN A 51 -8.63 4.07 3.95
N TYR A 52 -9.16 3.73 2.77
CA TYR A 52 -8.77 4.43 1.54
C TYR A 52 -9.16 5.91 1.55
N THR A 53 -10.29 6.27 2.18
CA THR A 53 -10.71 7.67 2.31
C THR A 53 -9.75 8.46 3.22
N GLU A 54 -9.40 7.89 4.38
CA GLU A 54 -8.45 8.50 5.32
C GLU A 54 -7.05 8.63 4.70
N LEU A 55 -6.58 7.61 3.97
CA LEU A 55 -5.31 7.65 3.25
C LEU A 55 -5.30 8.71 2.15
N HIS A 56 -6.38 8.83 1.37
CA HIS A 56 -6.50 9.88 0.37
C HIS A 56 -6.47 11.27 1.00
N GLN A 57 -7.22 11.51 2.08
CA GLN A 57 -7.21 12.80 2.80
C GLN A 57 -5.84 13.13 3.39
N LEU A 58 -5.15 12.14 3.95
CA LEU A 58 -3.81 12.31 4.49
C LEU A 58 -2.82 12.66 3.37
N TYR A 59 -2.87 11.93 2.26
CA TYR A 59 -1.99 12.15 1.12
C TYR A 59 -2.22 13.52 0.49
N ASP A 60 -3.48 13.89 0.22
CA ASP A 60 -3.82 15.21 -0.33
C ASP A 60 -3.28 16.36 0.52
N LYS A 61 -3.32 16.21 1.85
CA LYS A 61 -2.87 17.24 2.79
C LYS A 61 -1.33 17.38 2.87
N TYR A 62 -0.60 16.27 2.74
CA TYR A 62 0.83 16.23 3.09
C TYR A 62 1.77 15.82 1.95
N LYS A 63 1.27 15.42 0.76
CA LYS A 63 2.12 15.03 -0.37
C LYS A 63 3.13 16.11 -0.76
N ASP A 64 2.68 17.37 -0.80
CA ASP A 64 3.54 18.52 -1.13
C ASP A 64 4.47 18.95 0.02
N GLN A 65 4.28 18.36 1.21
CA GLN A 65 5.12 18.56 2.40
C GLN A 65 6.15 17.43 2.58
N GLY A 66 6.25 16.52 1.60
CA GLY A 66 7.21 15.42 1.61
C GLY A 66 6.68 14.11 2.17
N LEU A 67 5.37 13.92 2.29
CA LEU A 67 4.80 12.59 2.57
C LEU A 67 4.64 11.78 1.28
N GLU A 68 4.98 10.50 1.32
CA GLU A 68 4.62 9.51 0.29
C GLU A 68 3.94 8.31 0.95
N ILE A 69 2.86 7.81 0.34
CA ILE A 69 2.18 6.58 0.80
C ILE A 69 2.55 5.45 -0.16
N LEU A 70 3.02 4.31 0.35
CA LEU A 70 3.32 3.12 -0.44
C LEU A 70 2.32 2.02 -0.04
N ALA A 71 1.40 1.68 -0.94
CA ALA A 71 0.35 0.70 -0.66
C ALA A 71 0.72 -0.69 -1.15
N PHE A 72 0.73 -1.67 -0.25
CA PHE A 72 1.05 -3.07 -0.51
C PHE A 72 -0.21 -3.93 -0.33
N PRO A 73 -0.84 -4.40 -1.41
CA PRO A 73 -1.98 -5.29 -1.30
C PRO A 73 -1.58 -6.61 -0.63
N CYS A 74 -2.33 -7.05 0.36
CA CYS A 74 -2.00 -8.28 1.11
C CYS A 74 -3.23 -9.15 1.33
N ASN A 75 -3.15 -10.41 0.90
CA ASN A 75 -4.23 -11.38 1.05
C ASN A 75 -4.12 -12.26 2.30
N GLN A 76 -3.10 -12.05 3.13
CA GLN A 76 -2.80 -12.90 4.28
C GLN A 76 -3.78 -12.68 5.45
N PHE A 77 -4.55 -11.60 5.43
CA PHE A 77 -5.53 -11.26 6.47
C PHE A 77 -6.96 -11.62 6.03
N GLY A 78 -7.33 -12.88 6.23
CA GLY A 78 -8.70 -13.36 6.01
C GLY A 78 -9.14 -13.39 4.54
N GLU A 79 -8.19 -13.54 3.62
CA GLU A 79 -8.44 -13.63 2.16
C GLU A 79 -9.22 -12.44 1.58
N GLN A 80 -9.03 -11.26 2.17
CA GLN A 80 -9.77 -10.04 1.83
C GLN A 80 -9.20 -9.27 0.63
N GLU A 81 -8.17 -9.81 -0.03
CA GLU A 81 -7.60 -9.26 -1.26
C GLU A 81 -7.42 -10.36 -2.30
N PRO A 82 -8.49 -11.04 -2.77
CA PRO A 82 -8.35 -12.20 -3.67
C PRO A 82 -8.07 -11.80 -5.12
N GLY A 83 -8.23 -10.51 -5.47
CA GLY A 83 -8.03 -10.01 -6.83
C GLY A 83 -6.57 -10.08 -7.30
N SER A 84 -6.42 -9.95 -8.62
CA SER A 84 -5.16 -9.67 -9.31
C SER A 84 -4.73 -8.22 -9.13
N ASN A 85 -3.46 -7.91 -9.40
CA ASN A 85 -2.95 -6.53 -9.29
C ASN A 85 -3.74 -5.53 -10.14
N ASP A 86 -4.12 -5.92 -11.36
CA ASP A 86 -4.92 -5.06 -12.25
C ASP A 86 -6.28 -4.73 -11.64
N GLU A 87 -6.98 -5.73 -11.08
CA GLU A 87 -8.27 -5.53 -10.39
C GLU A 87 -8.12 -4.66 -9.13
N ILE A 88 -7.02 -4.80 -8.40
CA ILE A 88 -6.73 -4.02 -7.19
C ILE A 88 -6.44 -2.56 -7.54
N VAL A 89 -5.62 -2.31 -8.55
CA VAL A 89 -5.31 -0.96 -9.05
C VAL A 89 -6.58 -0.31 -9.59
N GLU A 90 -7.35 -1.02 -10.40
CA GLU A 90 -8.62 -0.49 -10.92
C GLU A 90 -9.56 -0.12 -9.77
N PHE A 91 -9.72 -1.00 -8.77
CA PHE A 91 -10.54 -0.73 -7.60
C PHE A 91 -10.07 0.52 -6.84
N ALA A 92 -8.78 0.62 -6.51
CA ALA A 92 -8.24 1.75 -5.76
C ALA A 92 -8.34 3.08 -6.53
N CYS A 93 -8.01 3.09 -7.82
CA CYS A 93 -8.03 4.29 -8.64
C CYS A 93 -9.46 4.75 -8.98
N THR A 94 -10.34 3.83 -9.38
CA THR A 94 -11.72 4.20 -9.78
C THR A 94 -12.58 4.57 -8.57
N ARG A 95 -12.43 3.84 -7.46
CA ARG A 95 -13.30 4.00 -6.29
C ARG A 95 -12.84 5.10 -5.35
N PHE A 96 -11.53 5.27 -5.19
CA PHE A 96 -10.95 6.14 -4.17
C PHE A 96 -10.03 7.22 -4.72
N LYS A 97 -9.82 7.27 -6.04
CA LYS A 97 -8.91 8.23 -6.69
C LYS A 97 -7.54 8.22 -6.01
N ALA A 98 -7.03 7.01 -5.73
CA ALA A 98 -5.70 6.85 -5.15
C ALA A 98 -4.68 7.48 -6.10
N GLU A 99 -3.92 8.46 -5.59
CA GLU A 99 -2.84 9.15 -6.31
C GLU A 99 -1.45 8.69 -5.84
N PHE A 100 -1.41 7.73 -4.93
CA PHE A 100 -0.20 7.16 -4.36
C PHE A 100 0.14 5.81 -5.00
N PRO A 101 1.42 5.40 -5.05
CA PRO A 101 1.84 4.14 -5.63
C PRO A 101 1.19 2.90 -4.97
N ILE A 102 0.76 1.96 -5.82
CA ILE A 102 0.29 0.63 -5.42
C ILE A 102 1.31 -0.39 -5.96
N PHE A 103 1.85 -1.19 -5.05
CA PHE A 103 2.87 -2.18 -5.33
C PHE A 103 2.28 -3.54 -5.64
N ASP A 104 3.15 -4.46 -6.04
CA ASP A 104 2.81 -5.86 -6.21
C ASP A 104 2.25 -6.44 -4.91
N LYS A 105 1.36 -7.41 -5.08
CA LYS A 105 0.69 -8.07 -3.97
C LYS A 105 1.70 -8.89 -3.18
N VAL A 106 1.78 -8.62 -1.88
CA VAL A 106 2.67 -9.36 -0.98
C VAL A 106 2.13 -10.78 -0.79
N THR A 107 2.93 -11.76 -1.18
CA THR A 107 2.68 -13.19 -0.95
C THR A 107 3.58 -13.71 0.17
N LYS A 108 3.27 -14.90 0.71
CA LYS A 108 4.05 -15.53 1.80
C LYS A 108 5.54 -15.76 1.48
N GLU A 109 5.96 -15.59 0.22
CA GLU A 109 7.31 -15.88 -0.26
C GLU A 109 8.23 -14.65 -0.29
N GLN A 110 7.74 -13.45 0.04
CA GLN A 110 8.61 -12.27 0.17
C GLN A 110 9.24 -12.10 1.57
N GLU A 111 8.96 -13.01 2.50
CA GLU A 111 9.83 -13.22 3.67
C GLU A 111 10.97 -14.18 3.27
N SER A 112 12.13 -13.61 2.92
CA SER A 112 13.41 -14.29 2.61
C SER A 112 13.69 -14.55 1.13
N SER A 113 14.55 -13.69 0.58
CA SER A 113 15.72 -14.12 -0.20
C SER A 113 16.85 -13.12 0.01
#